data_AF-A0A7X6TNU7-F1
#
_entry.id   AF-A0A7X6TNU7-F1
#
_cell.length_a   1.000
_cell.length_b   1.000
_cell.length_c   1.000
_cell.angle_alpha   90.00
_cell.angle_beta   90.00
_cell.angle_gamma   90.00
#
_symmetry.space_group_name_H-M   'P 1'
#
loop_
_entity.id
_entity.type
_entity.pdbx_description
1 polymer ?
#
loop_
_entity_poly.entity_id
_entity_poly.type
_entity_poly.pdbx_seq_one_letter_code
_entity_poly.pdbx_strand_id
1 'polypeptide(L)'
;MKRRFAFQLVAVIGLLVAAVLWILATVAPEAFGWFKLATFVAVVTGFWGVAVLIDATTDQSNSLSVKKAKIVGGAVLLIFCVLAIVWTALLPAKIILPLIMLVIACAFMFSVFILKGRKWDEGDNKKEGYKNYYQRKEEAAKKAAELKENKEQKGK
;
A
#
# COMPACT_ATOMS: atom_id res chain seq x y z
N MET A 1 -15.77 -9.24 -15.59
CA MET A 1 -15.12 -9.22 -14.26
C MET A 1 -14.44 -7.88 -14.03
N LYS A 2 -14.56 -7.26 -12.84
CA LYS A 2 -13.82 -6.02 -12.53
C LYS A 2 -12.32 -6.34 -12.54
N ARG A 3 -11.49 -5.58 -13.27
CA ARG A 3 -10.04 -5.82 -13.42
C ARG A 3 -9.31 -6.05 -12.08
N ARG A 4 -9.78 -5.39 -11.01
CA ARG A 4 -9.28 -5.58 -9.64
C ARG A 4 -9.48 -7.00 -9.08
N PHE A 5 -10.61 -7.66 -9.38
CA PHE A 5 -10.90 -9.01 -8.91
C PHE A 5 -9.95 -10.05 -9.55
N ALA A 6 -9.71 -9.94 -10.86
CA ALA A 6 -8.78 -10.83 -11.56
C ALA A 6 -7.37 -10.73 -11.00
N PHE A 7 -6.89 -9.50 -10.73
CA PHE A 7 -5.58 -9.28 -10.12
C PHE A 7 -5.48 -9.87 -8.71
N GLN A 8 -6.50 -9.66 -7.86
CA GLN A 8 -6.56 -10.24 -6.52
C GLN A 8 -6.60 -11.76 -6.54
N LEU A 9 -7.34 -12.35 -7.48
CA LEU A 9 -7.44 -13.80 -7.62
C LEU A 9 -6.10 -14.41 -8.06
N VAL A 10 -5.41 -13.80 -9.03
CA VAL A 10 -4.05 -14.22 -9.43
C VAL A 10 -3.07 -14.09 -8.27
N ALA A 11 -3.14 -13.01 -7.49
CA ALA A 11 -2.30 -12.82 -6.30
C ALA A 11 -2.51 -13.94 -5.26
N VAL A 12 -3.77 -14.27 -4.96
CA VAL A 12 -4.12 -15.33 -4.00
C VAL A 12 -3.63 -16.69 -4.50
N ILE A 13 -3.86 -17.02 -5.77
CA ILE A 13 -3.39 -18.28 -6.37
C ILE A 13 -1.86 -18.33 -6.34
N GLY A 14 -1.17 -17.25 -6.69
CA GLY A 14 0.29 -17.19 -6.67
C GLY A 14 0.87 -17.42 -5.28
N LEU A 15 0.24 -16.85 -4.24
CA LEU A 15 0.63 -17.07 -2.85
C LEU A 15 0.39 -18.52 -2.42
N LEU A 16 -0.72 -19.13 -2.86
CA LEU A 16 -1.04 -20.52 -2.60
C LEU A 16 -0.02 -21.46 -3.26
N VAL A 17 0.36 -21.19 -4.50
CA VAL A 17 1.42 -21.92 -5.22
C VAL A 17 2.76 -21.79 -4.49
N ALA A 18 3.15 -20.57 -4.09
CA ALA A 18 4.38 -20.36 -3.33
C ALA A 18 4.38 -21.12 -1.99
N ALA A 19 3.24 -21.17 -1.28
CA ALA A 19 3.10 -21.92 -0.04
C ALA A 19 3.22 -23.44 -0.27
N VAL A 20 2.60 -23.96 -1.33
CA VAL A 20 2.72 -25.38 -1.70
C VAL A 20 4.17 -25.72 -2.06
N LEU A 21 4.85 -24.88 -2.85
CA LEU A 21 6.26 -25.09 -3.19
C LEU A 21 7.17 -25.08 -1.96
N TRP A 22 6.88 -24.22 -0.98
CA TRP A 22 7.63 -24.19 0.28
C TRP A 22 7.41 -25.46 1.11
N ILE A 23 6.19 -26.00 1.16
CA ILE A 23 5.91 -27.29 1.81
C ILE A 23 6.58 -28.44 1.04
N LEU A 24 6.54 -28.43 -0.29
CA LEU A 24 7.22 -29.45 -1.09
C LEU A 24 8.74 -29.41 -0.92
N ALA A 25 9.32 -28.24 -0.67
CA ALA A 25 10.74 -28.09 -0.35
C ALA A 25 11.14 -28.81 0.96
N THR A 26 10.21 -29.00 1.90
CA THR A 26 10.49 -29.75 3.13
C THR A 26 10.26 -31.25 2.98
N VAL A 27 9.30 -31.66 2.16
CA VAL A 27 8.94 -33.08 1.95
C VAL A 27 9.82 -33.77 0.89
N ALA A 28 10.18 -33.05 -0.18
CA ALA A 28 10.95 -33.57 -1.31
C ALA A 28 12.13 -32.63 -1.64
N PRO A 29 13.15 -32.56 -0.75
CA PRO A 29 14.27 -31.62 -0.90
C PRO A 29 15.12 -31.89 -2.15
N GLU A 30 15.17 -33.13 -2.64
CA GLU A 30 15.85 -33.53 -3.89
C GLU A 30 15.33 -32.75 -5.11
N ALA A 31 14.02 -32.47 -5.15
CA ALA A 31 13.37 -31.79 -6.27
C ALA A 31 13.13 -30.29 -6.02
N PHE A 32 12.83 -29.92 -4.76
CA PHE A 32 12.37 -28.57 -4.40
C PHE A 32 13.28 -27.84 -3.40
N GLY A 33 14.44 -28.41 -3.04
CA GLY A 33 15.35 -27.82 -2.05
C GLY A 33 15.91 -26.44 -2.40
N TRP A 34 15.72 -25.98 -3.65
CA TRP A 34 16.02 -24.62 -4.09
C TRP A 34 15.01 -23.58 -3.58
N PHE A 35 13.77 -23.98 -3.25
CA PHE A 35 12.71 -23.09 -2.78
C PHE A 35 12.69 -23.00 -1.24
N LYS A 36 13.73 -22.38 -0.67
CA LYS A 36 13.91 -22.23 0.78
C LYS A 36 13.02 -21.12 1.34
N LEU A 37 12.97 -21.00 2.67
CA LEU A 37 12.23 -19.93 3.35
C LEU A 37 12.58 -18.53 2.81
N ALA A 38 13.86 -18.26 2.55
CA ALA A 38 14.29 -16.98 1.96
C ALA A 38 13.68 -16.75 0.57
N THR A 39 13.61 -17.77 -0.28
CA THR A 39 12.97 -17.70 -1.60
C THR A 39 11.48 -17.42 -1.48
N PHE A 40 10.79 -18.10 -0.56
CA PHE A 40 9.38 -17.85 -0.26
C PHE A 40 9.14 -16.40 0.17
N VAL A 41 9.92 -15.91 1.14
CA VAL A 41 9.83 -14.52 1.63
C VAL A 41 10.10 -13.53 0.49
N ALA A 42 11.12 -13.77 -0.35
CA ALA A 42 11.44 -12.92 -1.49
C ALA A 42 10.26 -12.82 -2.48
N VAL A 43 9.63 -13.95 -2.81
CA VAL A 43 8.48 -13.98 -3.73
C VAL A 43 7.29 -13.22 -3.14
N VAL A 44 6.93 -13.48 -1.88
CA VAL A 44 5.75 -12.86 -1.24
C VAL A 44 5.96 -11.36 -1.05
N THR A 45 7.09 -10.95 -0.46
CA THR A 45 7.39 -9.55 -0.18
C THR A 45 7.66 -8.76 -1.46
N GLY A 46 8.30 -9.37 -2.46
CA GLY A 46 8.52 -8.76 -3.78
C GLY A 46 7.21 -8.49 -4.52
N PHE A 47 6.36 -9.52 -4.63
CA PHE A 47 5.07 -9.39 -5.30
C PHE A 47 4.18 -8.36 -4.59
N TRP A 48 4.04 -8.47 -3.26
CA TRP A 48 3.17 -7.58 -2.50
C TRP A 48 3.72 -6.15 -2.44
N GLY A 49 5.04 -5.99 -2.37
CA GLY A 49 5.70 -4.69 -2.43
C GLY A 49 5.38 -3.94 -3.73
N VAL A 50 5.52 -4.62 -4.89
CA VAL A 50 5.14 -4.04 -6.19
C VAL A 50 3.64 -3.79 -6.28
N ALA A 51 2.81 -4.74 -5.85
CA ALA A 51 1.35 -4.60 -5.89
C ALA A 51 0.85 -3.38 -5.08
N VAL A 52 1.41 -3.16 -3.89
CA VAL A 52 1.08 -2.00 -3.04
C VAL A 52 1.52 -0.68 -3.70
N LEU A 53 2.67 -0.64 -4.37
CA LEU A 53 3.11 0.55 -5.11
C LEU A 53 2.20 0.85 -6.31
N ILE A 54 1.78 -0.18 -7.05
CA ILE A 54 0.81 -0.02 -8.16
C ILE A 54 -0.54 0.46 -7.61
N ASP A 55 -1.00 -0.11 -6.50
CA ASP A 55 -2.23 0.34 -5.85
C ASP A 55 -2.11 1.81 -5.40
N ALA A 56 -0.97 2.25 -4.90
CA ALA A 56 -0.73 3.66 -4.57
C ALA A 56 -0.88 4.61 -5.78
N THR A 57 -0.52 4.17 -6.98
CA THR A 57 -0.69 4.95 -8.23
C THR A 57 -2.15 4.97 -8.71
N THR A 58 -2.88 3.87 -8.55
CA THR A 58 -4.26 3.71 -9.04
C THR A 58 -5.32 4.03 -7.99
N ASP A 59 -4.91 4.32 -6.76
CA ASP A 59 -5.83 4.68 -5.69
C ASP A 59 -6.55 6.00 -6.01
N GLN A 60 -7.86 5.92 -6.11
CA GLN A 60 -8.74 7.07 -6.32
C GLN A 60 -9.11 7.76 -5.01
N SER A 61 -8.64 7.28 -3.86
CA SER A 61 -8.85 7.95 -2.59
C SER A 61 -8.19 9.33 -2.58
N ASN A 62 -8.92 10.34 -2.09
CA ASN A 62 -8.40 11.70 -1.86
C ASN A 62 -7.47 11.76 -0.62
N SER A 63 -7.32 10.67 0.14
CA SER A 63 -6.48 10.68 1.33
C SER A 63 -4.99 10.58 0.96
N LEU A 64 -4.29 11.71 1.05
CA LEU A 64 -2.83 11.80 0.96
C LEU A 64 -2.13 10.86 1.95
N SER A 65 -2.66 10.70 3.16
CA SER A 65 -2.10 9.82 4.19
C SER A 65 -2.09 8.35 3.75
N VAL A 66 -3.17 7.89 3.09
CA VAL A 66 -3.26 6.51 2.59
C VAL A 66 -2.25 6.28 1.47
N LYS A 67 -2.10 7.23 0.54
CA LYS A 67 -1.10 7.12 -0.55
C LYS A 67 0.33 7.06 -0.01
N LYS A 68 0.67 7.90 0.98
CA LYS A 68 1.98 7.88 1.65
C LYS A 68 2.24 6.55 2.34
N ALA A 69 1.27 6.05 3.12
CA ALA A 69 1.39 4.77 3.81
C ALA A 69 1.60 3.61 2.84
N LYS A 70 0.92 3.59 1.68
CA LYS A 70 1.14 2.58 0.64
C LYS A 70 2.53 2.67 0.02
N ILE A 71 3.04 3.87 -0.28
CA ILE A 71 4.40 4.03 -0.83
C ILE A 71 5.45 3.52 0.16
N VAL A 72 5.34 3.90 1.43
CA VAL A 72 6.26 3.45 2.48
C VAL A 72 6.13 1.94 2.70
N GLY A 73 4.91 1.42 2.82
CA GLY A 73 4.67 -0.01 3.00
C GLY A 73 5.20 -0.85 1.84
N GLY A 74 4.99 -0.41 0.60
CA GLY A 74 5.54 -1.04 -0.60
C GLY A 74 7.07 -1.03 -0.60
N ALA A 75 7.70 0.11 -0.27
CA ALA A 75 9.15 0.23 -0.20
C ALA A 75 9.76 -0.70 0.87
N VAL A 76 9.16 -0.75 2.06
CA VAL A 76 9.60 -1.64 3.15
C VAL A 76 9.52 -3.11 2.73
N LEU A 77 8.43 -3.52 2.08
CA LEU A 77 8.29 -4.88 1.55
C LEU A 77 9.37 -5.20 0.51
N LEU A 78 9.70 -4.26 -0.37
CA LEU A 78 10.79 -4.44 -1.34
C LEU A 78 12.17 -4.52 -0.68
N ILE A 79 12.41 -3.82 0.43
CA ILE A 79 13.63 -3.97 1.22
C ILE A 79 13.74 -5.39 1.78
N PHE A 80 12.66 -5.94 2.34
CA PHE A 80 12.64 -7.33 2.78
C PHE A 80 12.90 -8.31 1.63
N CYS A 81 12.36 -8.04 0.44
CA CYS A 81 12.63 -8.83 -0.76
C CYS A 81 14.12 -8.83 -1.11
N VAL A 82 14.76 -7.65 -1.14
CA VAL A 82 16.21 -7.53 -1.40
C VAL A 82 17.03 -8.31 -0.39
N LEU A 83 16.72 -8.19 0.90
CA LEU A 83 17.43 -8.92 1.96
C LEU A 83 17.28 -10.44 1.79
N ALA A 84 16.07 -10.90 1.46
CA ALA A 84 15.79 -12.31 1.21
C ALA A 84 16.53 -12.83 -0.05
N ILE A 85 16.63 -12.03 -1.11
CA ILE A 85 17.40 -12.35 -2.32
C ILE A 85 18.90 -12.46 -2.01
N VAL A 86 19.46 -11.49 -1.29
CA VAL A 86 20.88 -11.51 -0.92
C VAL A 86 21.20 -12.75 -0.10
N TRP A 87 20.32 -13.11 0.85
CA TRP A 87 20.48 -14.30 1.67
C TRP A 87 20.40 -15.60 0.85
N THR A 88 19.42 -15.73 -0.05
CA THR A 88 19.26 -16.96 -0.84
C THR A 88 20.33 -17.12 -1.91
N ALA A 89 20.83 -16.03 -2.48
CA ALA A 89 21.83 -16.05 -3.55
C ALA A 89 23.28 -16.00 -3.02
N LEU A 90 23.48 -16.02 -1.70
CA LEU A 90 24.80 -15.86 -1.04
C LEU A 90 25.58 -14.65 -1.60
N LEU A 91 24.88 -13.54 -1.87
CA LEU A 91 25.52 -12.34 -2.41
C LEU A 91 26.38 -11.66 -1.34
N PRO A 92 27.49 -11.01 -1.73
CA PRO A 92 28.37 -10.35 -0.79
C PRO A 92 27.67 -9.17 -0.12
N ALA A 93 27.80 -9.06 1.21
CA ALA A 93 27.10 -8.08 2.03
C ALA A 93 27.29 -6.62 1.60
N LYS A 94 28.43 -6.31 0.95
CA LYS A 94 28.72 -4.98 0.37
C LYS A 94 27.68 -4.48 -0.65
N ILE A 95 26.91 -5.39 -1.25
CA ILE A 95 25.87 -5.06 -2.25
C ILE A 95 24.52 -4.72 -1.60
N ILE A 96 24.31 -5.08 -0.32
CA ILE A 96 23.04 -4.85 0.39
C ILE A 96 22.68 -3.36 0.41
N LEU A 97 23.62 -2.52 0.86
CA LEU A 97 23.37 -1.08 1.02
C LEU A 97 23.06 -0.40 -0.33
N PRO A 98 23.84 -0.61 -1.41
CA PRO A 98 23.48 -0.12 -2.75
C PRO A 98 22.07 -0.51 -3.22
N LEU A 99 21.66 -1.76 -3.00
CA LEU A 99 20.32 -2.22 -3.40
C LEU A 99 19.20 -1.57 -2.58
N ILE A 100 19.40 -1.40 -1.28
CA ILE A 100 18.42 -0.69 -0.43
C ILE A 100 18.31 0.78 -0.87
N MET A 101 19.43 1.44 -1.15
CA MET A 101 19.43 2.82 -1.64
C MET A 101 18.71 2.94 -2.99
N LEU A 102 18.84 1.95 -3.87
CA LEU A 102 18.07 1.89 -5.11
C LEU A 102 16.56 1.80 -4.84
N VAL A 103 16.12 0.93 -3.91
CA VAL A 103 14.70 0.82 -3.52
C VAL A 103 14.18 2.14 -2.95
N ILE A 104 14.95 2.81 -2.09
CA ILE A 104 14.58 4.11 -1.52
C ILE A 104 14.48 5.18 -2.63
N ALA A 105 15.43 5.22 -3.56
CA ALA A 105 15.39 6.15 -4.69
C ALA A 105 14.15 5.91 -5.57
N CYS A 106 13.81 4.66 -5.87
CA CYS A 106 12.57 4.31 -6.57
C CYS A 106 11.33 4.76 -5.80
N ALA A 107 11.25 4.50 -4.49
CA ALA A 107 10.14 4.92 -3.66
C ALA A 107 9.99 6.46 -3.64
N PHE A 108 11.11 7.18 -3.60
CA PHE A 108 11.12 8.64 -3.69
C PHE A 108 10.57 9.12 -5.04
N MET A 109 11.02 8.53 -6.16
CA MET A 109 10.46 8.83 -7.49
C MET A 109 8.95 8.58 -7.53
N PHE A 110 8.48 7.42 -7.04
CA PHE A 110 7.05 7.12 -6.95
C PHE A 110 6.31 8.17 -6.11
N SER A 111 6.90 8.66 -5.02
CA SER A 111 6.29 9.71 -4.21
C SER A 111 6.10 11.02 -4.96
N VAL A 112 7.07 11.43 -5.78
CA VAL A 112 6.95 12.65 -6.60
C VAL A 112 5.83 12.50 -7.62
N PHE A 113 5.79 11.35 -8.33
CA PHE A 113 4.76 11.09 -9.35
C PHE A 113 3.35 10.97 -8.76
N ILE A 114 3.19 10.27 -7.63
CA ILE A 114 1.87 9.99 -7.03
C ILE A 114 1.33 11.19 -6.25
N LEU A 115 2.19 11.91 -5.54
CA LEU A 115 1.77 13.04 -4.70
C LEU A 115 1.64 14.35 -5.49
N LYS A 116 2.13 14.41 -6.74
CA LYS A 116 2.07 15.58 -7.64
C LYS A 116 2.57 16.88 -6.97
N GLY A 117 3.62 16.78 -6.16
CA GLY A 117 4.20 17.93 -5.45
C GLY A 117 3.40 18.42 -4.22
N ARG A 118 2.33 17.73 -3.80
CA ARG A 118 1.66 18.02 -2.52
C ARG A 118 2.61 17.71 -1.37
N LYS A 119 2.70 18.63 -0.39
CA LYS A 119 3.74 18.56 0.63
C LYS A 119 3.57 17.31 1.51
N TRP A 120 4.70 16.73 1.91
CA TRP A 120 4.71 15.60 2.84
C TRP A 120 4.17 15.99 4.21
N ASP A 121 4.29 17.27 4.57
CA ASP A 121 3.76 17.89 5.76
C ASP A 121 2.79 19.03 5.36
N GLU A 122 1.49 18.75 5.44
CA GLU A 122 0.44 19.76 5.41
C GLU A 122 -0.28 19.68 6.75
N GLY A 123 -0.34 20.81 7.46
CA GLY A 123 -1.04 20.87 8.74
C GLY A 123 -2.49 20.40 8.60
N ASP A 124 -3.03 19.77 9.64
CA ASP A 124 -4.36 19.14 9.64
C ASP A 124 -5.48 20.03 9.09
N ASN A 125 -5.32 21.35 9.27
CA ASN A 125 -6.21 22.41 8.84
C ASN A 125 -6.31 22.59 7.31
N LYS A 126 -5.39 21.96 6.54
CA LYS A 126 -5.34 21.98 5.07
C LYS A 126 -5.65 20.62 4.45
N LYS A 127 -5.97 19.59 5.25
CA LYS A 127 -6.37 18.27 4.73
C LYS A 127 -7.63 18.38 3.88
N GLU A 128 -7.68 17.65 2.76
CA GLU A 128 -8.88 17.53 1.94
C GLU A 128 -10.06 17.00 2.79
N GLY A 129 -11.12 17.80 2.93
CA GLY A 129 -12.28 17.51 3.77
C GLY A 129 -12.36 18.27 5.10
N TYR A 130 -11.35 19.07 5.45
CA TYR A 130 -11.39 19.87 6.67
C TYR A 130 -12.37 21.05 6.50
N LYS A 131 -13.53 20.97 7.14
CA LYS A 131 -14.52 22.05 7.12
C LYS A 131 -14.02 23.23 7.95
N ASN A 132 -13.90 24.36 7.29
CA ASN A 132 -13.48 25.59 7.95
C ASN A 132 -14.52 26.00 9.02
N TYR A 133 -14.13 26.79 10.03
CA TYR A 133 -15.04 27.18 11.13
C TYR A 133 -16.39 27.72 10.62
N TYR A 134 -16.33 28.56 9.57
CA TYR A 134 -17.49 29.13 8.89
C TYR A 134 -18.37 28.06 8.23
N GLN A 135 -17.78 27.08 7.54
CA GLN A 135 -18.51 25.99 6.89
C GLN A 135 -19.22 25.08 7.92
N ARG A 136 -18.60 24.86 9.09
CA ARG A 136 -19.25 24.13 10.20
C ARG A 136 -20.43 24.93 10.77
N LYS A 137 -20.31 26.25 10.86
CA LYS A 137 -21.39 27.13 11.34
C LYS A 137 -22.57 27.18 10.37
N GLU A 138 -22.30 27.23 9.07
CA GLU A 138 -23.34 27.23 8.03
C GLU A 138 -24.10 25.90 7.97
N GLU A 139 -23.43 24.76 8.09
CA GLU A 139 -24.12 23.46 8.19
C GLU A 139 -24.94 23.35 9.48
N ALA A 140 -24.44 23.85 10.60
CA ALA A 140 -25.21 23.88 11.85
C ALA A 140 -26.46 24.77 11.71
N ALA A 141 -26.33 25.92 11.04
CA ALA A 141 -27.45 26.82 10.77
C ALA A 141 -28.49 26.18 9.83
N LYS A 142 -28.04 25.51 8.75
CA LYS A 142 -28.93 24.79 7.83
C LYS A 142 -29.67 23.65 8.52
N LYS A 143 -28.97 22.82 9.31
CA LYS A 143 -29.60 21.76 10.10
C LYS A 143 -30.59 22.30 11.13
N ALA A 144 -30.29 23.44 11.75
CA ALA A 144 -31.20 24.08 12.69
C ALA A 144 -32.47 24.64 12.00
N ALA A 145 -32.34 25.17 10.78
CA ALA A 145 -33.47 25.62 9.98
C ALA A 145 -34.35 24.44 9.53
N GLU A 146 -33.76 23.36 9.01
CA GLU A 146 -34.47 22.13 8.63
C GLU A 146 -35.22 21.51 9.83
N LEU A 147 -34.61 21.51 11.02
CA LEU A 147 -35.25 21.04 12.26
C LEU A 147 -36.44 21.90 12.68
N LYS A 148 -36.43 23.20 12.38
CA LYS A 148 -37.56 24.10 12.66
C LYS A 148 -38.70 23.86 11.69
N GLU A 149 -38.43 23.81 10.39
CA GLU A 149 -39.47 23.50 9.38
C GLU A 149 -40.13 22.15 9.62
N ASN A 150 -39.35 21.12 9.97
CA ASN A 150 -39.89 19.77 10.20
C ASN A 150 -40.73 19.69 11.50
N LYS A 151 -40.47 20.54 12.49
CA LYS A 151 -41.31 20.68 13.68
C LYS A 151 -42.60 21.44 13.39
N GLU A 152 -42.55 22.48 12.55
CA GLU A 152 -43.73 23.23 12.13
C GLU A 152 -44.65 22.42 11.21
N GLN A 153 -44.09 21.53 10.38
CA GLN A 153 -44.88 20.63 9.53
C GLN A 153 -45.52 19.46 10.31
N LYS A 154 -44.92 18.99 11.40
CA LYS A 154 -45.49 17.93 12.26
C LYS A 154 -46.42 18.44 13.36
N GLY A 155 -46.47 19.75 13.57
CA GLY A 155 -47.34 20.43 14.54
C GLY A 155 -48.66 20.95 13.96
N LYS A 156 -48.92 20.71 12.66
CA LYS A 156 -50.21 20.93 11.99
C LYS A 156 -50.86 19.58 11.72
#